data_AF-A0A0F2PSL9-F1
#
_entry.id   AF-A0A0F2PSL9-F1
#
_cell.length_a   1.000
_cell.length_b   1.000
_cell.length_c   1.000
_cell.angle_alpha   90.00
_cell.angle_beta   90.00
_cell.angle_gamma   90.00
#
_symmetry.space_group_name_H-M   'P 1'
#
loop_
_entity.id
_entity.type
_entity.pdbx_description
1 polymer ?
#
loop_
_entity_poly.entity_id
_entity_poly.type
_entity_poly.pdbx_seq_one_letter_code
_entity_poly.pdbx_strand_id
1 'polypeptide(L)'
;MRLSTTYFSGPVSNPLLFIVIGGIFNSYAAIFGFEKIKRYSCFSVPLLTLFCLWILFELFSNNLGEMRLDYVKTGGLNYWQGVDLVIGGYIAGALAASDFTRYTLNNRSNWMGVLPGTFIMSFFLGLIGMFCTAATGEWNPVKEIQSFGLGVPALVFIFIANGTTNFNLLYSSGLAVTNIFPKISRWKNTLVSGIAGTALAVMGIEQHLQDILSFLALLFSPVLGVLLMDFFINNRLSGQETPAKSPQKLNIPGFIAILTGIVVARGLPKYWGTSVTGLLSSSLCYLLLKAALDKKLKMQ
;
A
#
# COMPACT_ATOMS: atom_id res chain seq x y z
N MET A 1 9.52 -8.99 -16.49
CA MET A 1 10.94 -9.28 -16.74
C MET A 1 11.34 -10.46 -15.85
N ARG A 2 11.57 -11.64 -16.42
CA ARG A 2 11.92 -12.85 -15.63
C ARG A 2 13.17 -12.54 -14.81
N LEU A 3 13.15 -12.86 -13.51
CA LEU A 3 14.36 -12.97 -12.70
C LEU A 3 15.33 -13.85 -13.49
N SER A 4 16.39 -13.26 -14.04
CA SER A 4 17.38 -13.96 -14.84
C SER A 4 17.99 -15.04 -13.96
N THR A 5 17.78 -16.29 -14.36
CA THR A 5 18.17 -17.55 -13.71
C THR A 5 19.69 -17.76 -13.63
N THR A 6 20.50 -16.74 -13.84
CA THR A 6 21.93 -16.87 -14.08
C THR A 6 22.80 -16.94 -12.82
N TYR A 7 22.24 -16.73 -11.61
CA TYR A 7 23.05 -16.64 -10.38
C TYR A 7 22.76 -17.71 -9.32
N PHE A 8 21.79 -18.59 -9.54
CA PHE A 8 21.51 -19.72 -8.66
C PHE A 8 21.68 -21.04 -9.40
N SER A 9 22.92 -21.48 -9.65
CA SER A 9 23.18 -22.85 -10.09
C SER A 9 22.92 -23.82 -8.93
N GLY A 10 21.66 -24.19 -8.73
CA GLY A 10 21.17 -25.13 -7.72
C GLY A 10 19.64 -25.20 -7.67
N PRO A 11 19.03 -26.05 -6.81
CA PRO A 11 17.56 -26.13 -6.62
C PRO A 11 16.88 -24.82 -6.16
N VAL A 12 17.69 -23.80 -5.86
CA VAL A 12 17.34 -22.41 -5.54
C VAL A 12 16.99 -21.57 -6.80
N SER A 13 17.08 -22.15 -8.00
CA SER A 13 16.80 -21.49 -9.29
C SER A 13 15.32 -21.37 -9.66
N ASN A 14 14.39 -21.94 -8.89
CA ASN A 14 12.97 -21.95 -9.26
C ASN A 14 12.19 -20.82 -8.57
N PRO A 15 11.95 -19.68 -9.25
CA PRO A 15 11.21 -18.55 -8.65
C PRO A 15 9.79 -18.93 -8.24
N LEU A 16 9.14 -19.89 -8.90
CA LEU A 16 7.80 -20.35 -8.51
C LEU A 16 7.80 -21.02 -7.14
N LEU A 17 8.85 -21.79 -6.83
CA LEU A 17 9.00 -22.43 -5.53
C LEU A 17 9.12 -21.39 -4.42
N PHE A 18 9.88 -20.32 -4.64
CA PHE A 18 9.98 -19.20 -3.68
C PHE A 18 8.69 -18.41 -3.52
N ILE A 19 7.92 -18.22 -4.59
CA ILE A 19 6.59 -17.58 -4.52
C ILE A 19 5.66 -18.42 -3.63
N VAL A 20 5.62 -19.74 -3.84
CA VAL A 20 4.75 -20.64 -3.06
C VAL A 20 5.19 -20.68 -1.59
N ILE A 21 6.49 -20.84 -1.32
CA ILE A 21 7.03 -20.84 0.06
C ILE A 21 6.73 -19.51 0.75
N GLY A 22 6.98 -18.38 0.08
CA GLY A 22 6.67 -17.05 0.59
C GLY A 22 5.18 -16.88 0.86
N GLY A 23 4.32 -17.37 -0.03
CA GLY A 23 2.86 -17.37 0.13
C GLY A 23 2.39 -18.16 1.35
N ILE A 24 2.92 -19.37 1.54
CA ILE A 24 2.63 -20.22 2.71
C ILE A 24 3.11 -19.53 4.00
N PHE A 25 4.34 -19.02 4.01
CA PHE A 25 4.92 -18.31 5.14
C PHE A 25 4.08 -17.09 5.56
N ASN A 26 3.71 -16.24 4.60
CA ASN A 26 2.89 -15.06 4.84
C ASN A 26 1.49 -15.43 5.35
N SER A 27 0.88 -16.46 4.77
CA SER A 27 -0.44 -16.96 5.18
C SER A 27 -0.43 -17.49 6.60
N TYR A 28 0.57 -18.31 6.94
CA TYR A 28 0.71 -18.89 8.27
C TYR A 28 0.92 -17.80 9.34
N ALA A 29 1.80 -16.84 9.09
CA ALA A 29 2.09 -15.77 10.02
C ALA A 29 0.87 -14.85 10.27
N ALA A 30 0.11 -14.50 9.23
CA ALA A 30 -1.05 -13.61 9.35
C ALA A 30 -2.21 -14.23 10.17
N ILE A 31 -2.34 -15.56 10.18
CA ILE A 31 -3.36 -16.27 10.96
C ILE A 31 -3.23 -15.97 12.46
N PHE A 32 -2.01 -15.78 12.96
CA PHE A 32 -1.76 -15.58 14.39
C PHE A 32 -2.18 -14.23 14.96
N GLY A 33 -2.63 -13.30 14.10
CA GLY A 33 -3.25 -12.05 14.51
C GLY A 33 -2.29 -10.95 14.97
N PHE A 34 -2.88 -9.81 15.34
CA PHE A 34 -2.19 -8.52 15.49
C PHE A 34 -1.00 -8.54 16.47
N GLU A 35 -1.11 -9.17 17.64
CA GLU A 35 -0.04 -9.12 18.65
C GLU A 35 1.26 -9.79 18.18
N LYS A 36 1.16 -10.90 17.43
CA LYS A 36 2.35 -11.55 16.86
C LYS A 36 2.95 -10.74 15.73
N ILE A 37 2.10 -10.13 14.90
CA ILE A 37 2.53 -9.23 13.82
C ILE A 37 3.28 -8.03 14.40
N LYS A 38 2.72 -7.40 15.45
CA LYS A 38 3.37 -6.31 16.18
C LYS A 38 4.74 -6.72 16.70
N ARG A 39 4.86 -7.86 17.38
CA ARG A 39 6.15 -8.35 17.91
C ARG A 39 7.17 -8.60 16.80
N TYR A 40 6.73 -9.19 15.69
CA TYR A 40 7.56 -9.41 14.52
C TYR A 40 8.09 -8.08 13.94
N SER A 41 7.22 -7.08 13.78
CA SER A 41 7.61 -5.75 13.30
C SER A 41 8.55 -5.04 14.26
N CYS A 42 8.34 -5.12 15.57
CA CYS A 42 9.24 -4.52 16.56
C CYS A 42 10.67 -5.06 16.47
N PHE A 43 10.84 -6.33 16.11
CA PHE A 43 12.17 -6.94 15.90
C PHE A 43 12.72 -6.66 14.50
N SER A 44 11.87 -6.81 13.48
CA SER A 44 12.30 -6.76 12.08
C SER A 44 12.61 -5.35 11.61
N VAL A 45 11.82 -4.34 12.00
CA VAL A 45 11.99 -2.97 11.52
C VAL A 45 13.37 -2.39 11.87
N PRO A 46 13.87 -2.48 13.13
CA PRO A 46 15.23 -2.02 13.44
C PRO A 46 16.32 -2.73 12.62
N LEU A 47 16.18 -4.04 12.43
CA LEU A 47 17.13 -4.84 11.64
C LEU A 47 17.14 -4.40 10.16
N LEU A 48 15.96 -4.18 9.59
CA LEU A 48 15.79 -3.68 8.23
C LEU A 48 16.37 -2.27 8.09
N THR A 49 16.17 -1.40 9.07
CA THR A 49 16.76 -0.05 9.08
C THR A 49 18.28 -0.09 9.06
N LEU A 50 18.90 -0.93 9.90
CA LEU A 50 20.36 -1.10 9.91
C LEU A 50 20.87 -1.59 8.55
N PHE A 51 20.15 -2.53 7.93
CA PHE A 51 20.50 -3.03 6.61
C PHE A 51 20.37 -1.94 5.53
N CYS A 52 19.30 -1.14 5.54
CA CYS A 52 19.14 -0.01 4.62
C CYS A 52 20.25 1.05 4.79
N LEU A 53 20.65 1.35 6.03
CA LEU A 53 21.77 2.26 6.31
C LEU A 53 23.09 1.68 5.79
N TRP A 54 23.29 0.37 5.91
CA TRP A 54 24.46 -0.30 5.38
C TRP A 54 24.50 -0.27 3.84
N ILE A 55 23.37 -0.52 3.15
CA ILE A 55 23.27 -0.36 1.69
C ILE A 55 23.65 1.06 1.27
N LEU A 56 23.11 2.06 1.97
CA LEU A 56 23.43 3.45 1.71
C LEU A 56 24.93 3.70 1.86
N PHE A 57 25.54 3.24 2.94
CA PHE A 57 26.97 3.37 3.18
C PHE A 57 27.79 2.75 2.04
N GLU A 58 27.43 1.56 1.58
CA GLU A 58 28.13 0.87 0.49
C GLU A 58 27.98 1.61 -0.85
N LEU A 59 26.76 2.06 -1.18
CA LEU A 59 26.47 2.83 -2.39
C LEU A 59 27.27 4.13 -2.42
N PHE A 60 27.32 4.86 -1.30
CA PHE A 60 28.10 6.09 -1.22
C PHE A 60 29.60 5.79 -1.27
N SER A 61 30.10 4.81 -0.52
CA SER A 61 31.55 4.56 -0.43
C SER A 61 32.17 4.12 -1.76
N ASN A 62 31.46 3.31 -2.55
CA ASN A 62 32.00 2.75 -3.79
C ASN A 62 31.63 3.54 -5.05
N ASN A 63 30.47 4.22 -5.07
CA ASN A 63 29.91 4.80 -6.29
C ASN A 63 29.69 6.33 -6.23
N LEU A 64 30.25 7.02 -5.22
CA LEU A 64 30.15 8.49 -5.08
C LEU A 64 30.61 9.27 -6.32
N GLY A 65 31.67 8.80 -6.99
CA GLY A 65 32.21 9.44 -8.20
C GLY A 65 31.43 9.11 -9.48
N GLU A 66 30.62 8.06 -9.47
CA GLU A 66 29.86 7.57 -10.64
C GLU A 66 28.39 7.98 -10.59
N MET A 67 27.93 8.60 -9.50
CA MET A 67 26.56 9.08 -9.35
C MET A 67 26.22 10.10 -10.42
N ARG A 68 25.39 9.68 -11.38
CA ARG A 68 24.86 10.56 -12.42
C ARG A 68 23.61 11.25 -11.92
N LEU A 69 23.80 12.39 -11.23
CA LEU A 69 22.71 13.28 -10.85
C LEU A 69 22.06 13.95 -12.08
N ASP A 70 22.77 14.00 -13.21
CA ASP A 70 22.28 14.46 -14.50
C ASP A 70 21.43 13.39 -15.21
N TYR A 71 20.49 12.78 -14.49
CA TYR A 71 19.60 11.78 -15.06
C TYR A 71 18.71 12.42 -16.13
N VAL A 72 19.02 12.13 -17.40
CA VAL A 72 18.18 12.51 -18.53
C VAL A 72 16.95 11.63 -18.51
N LYS A 73 15.76 12.25 -18.49
CA LYS A 73 14.47 11.55 -18.59
C LYS A 73 14.46 10.66 -19.84
N THR A 74 14.71 9.37 -19.68
CA THR A 74 14.24 8.35 -20.62
C THR A 74 12.73 8.27 -20.41
N GLY A 75 11.95 8.84 -21.34
CA GLY A 75 10.51 9.06 -21.18
C GLY A 75 9.71 7.86 -20.67
N GLY A 76 8.49 8.11 -20.17
CA GLY A 76 7.57 7.04 -19.81
C GLY A 76 6.37 7.49 -18.97
N LEU A 77 6.58 8.41 -18.02
CA LEU A 77 5.51 8.93 -17.16
C LEU A 77 5.65 10.45 -16.97
N ASN A 78 4.52 11.16 -16.99
CA ASN A 78 4.48 12.53 -16.52
C ASN A 78 4.51 12.58 -14.98
N TYR A 79 4.75 13.77 -14.41
CA TYR A 79 4.81 13.97 -12.96
C TYR A 79 3.58 13.40 -12.23
N TRP A 80 2.38 13.72 -12.72
CA TRP A 80 1.13 13.31 -12.11
C TRP A 80 0.86 11.81 -12.19
N GLN A 81 1.33 11.14 -13.24
CA GLN A 81 1.29 9.68 -13.31
C GLN A 81 2.21 9.06 -12.27
N GLY A 82 3.38 9.66 -12.00
CA GLY A 82 4.24 9.25 -10.88
C GLY A 82 3.54 9.41 -9.53
N VAL A 83 2.86 10.53 -9.32
CA VAL A 83 2.04 10.78 -8.12
C VAL A 83 0.90 9.75 -7.99
N ASP A 84 0.21 9.45 -9.09
CA ASP A 84 -0.85 8.44 -9.13
C ASP A 84 -0.33 7.04 -8.76
N LEU A 85 0.87 6.65 -9.22
CA LEU A 85 1.48 5.37 -8.84
C LEU A 85 1.81 5.31 -7.34
N VAL A 86 2.35 6.40 -6.78
CA VAL A 86 2.61 6.48 -5.33
C VAL A 86 1.31 6.39 -4.56
N ILE A 87 0.28 7.17 -4.92
CA ILE A 87 -1.02 7.12 -4.25
C ILE A 87 -1.64 5.73 -4.37
N GLY A 88 -1.62 5.12 -5.55
CA GLY A 88 -2.09 3.76 -5.79
C GLY A 88 -1.42 2.72 -4.90
N GLY A 89 -0.13 2.90 -4.59
CA GLY A 89 0.64 2.01 -3.71
C GLY A 89 0.22 2.09 -2.24
N TYR A 90 -0.21 3.26 -1.76
CA TYR A 90 -0.54 3.49 -0.35
C TYR A 90 -2.04 3.51 -0.05
N ILE A 91 -2.90 3.70 -1.06
CA ILE A 91 -4.32 3.99 -0.84
C ILE A 91 -5.08 2.85 -0.15
N ALA A 92 -4.76 1.60 -0.48
CA ALA A 92 -5.34 0.44 0.20
C ALA A 92 -4.96 0.41 1.68
N GLY A 93 -3.71 0.75 2.01
CA GLY A 93 -3.24 0.87 3.38
C GLY A 93 -3.93 2.01 4.14
N ALA A 94 -4.19 3.14 3.47
CA ALA A 94 -4.93 4.25 4.06
C ALA A 94 -6.37 3.87 4.41
N LEU A 95 -7.06 3.14 3.54
CA LEU A 95 -8.42 2.65 3.79
C LEU A 95 -8.47 1.55 4.86
N ALA A 96 -7.41 0.74 4.98
CA ALA A 96 -7.28 -0.30 6.00
C ALA A 96 -6.68 0.22 7.32
N ALA A 97 -6.31 1.49 7.42
CA ALA A 97 -5.60 2.03 8.58
C ALA A 97 -6.36 1.78 9.90
N SER A 98 -7.70 1.86 9.87
CA SER A 98 -8.57 1.60 11.02
C SER A 98 -8.38 0.23 11.67
N ASP A 99 -7.92 -0.77 10.91
CA ASP A 99 -7.70 -2.13 11.43
C ASP A 99 -6.59 -2.17 12.49
N PHE A 100 -5.64 -1.24 12.40
CA PHE A 100 -4.48 -1.14 13.29
C PHE A 100 -4.63 0.01 14.28
N THR A 101 -5.16 1.16 13.84
CA THR A 101 -5.27 2.34 14.71
C THR A 101 -6.24 2.13 15.87
N ARG A 102 -7.19 1.18 15.76
CA ARG A 102 -8.06 0.76 16.88
C ARG A 102 -7.31 0.19 18.08
N TYR A 103 -6.06 -0.24 17.91
CA TYR A 103 -5.20 -0.74 18.98
C TYR A 103 -4.29 0.34 19.58
N THR A 104 -4.40 1.59 19.11
CA THR A 104 -3.61 2.72 19.65
C THR A 104 -4.26 3.28 20.91
N LEU A 105 -3.42 3.77 21.83
CA LEU A 105 -3.87 4.27 23.14
C LEU A 105 -4.64 5.59 23.04
N ASN A 106 -4.23 6.47 22.13
CA ASN A 106 -4.82 7.79 21.93
C ASN A 106 -4.47 8.36 20.54
N ASN A 107 -5.15 9.44 20.14
CA ASN A 107 -4.95 10.08 18.84
C ASN A 107 -3.51 10.57 18.62
N ARG A 108 -2.84 11.09 19.65
CA ARG A 108 -1.47 11.59 19.53
C ARG A 108 -0.50 10.45 19.21
N SER A 109 -0.61 9.33 19.92
CA SER A 109 0.18 8.12 19.67
C SER A 109 -0.09 7.55 18.28
N ASN A 110 -1.35 7.62 17.81
CA ASN A 110 -1.69 7.23 16.45
C ASN A 110 -0.95 8.09 15.40
N TRP A 111 -1.06 9.42 15.52
CA TRP A 111 -0.38 10.36 14.62
C TRP A 111 1.14 10.20 14.64
N MET A 112 1.72 10.09 15.84
CA MET A 112 3.17 9.88 16.01
C MET A 112 3.64 8.51 15.52
N GLY A 113 2.77 7.51 15.46
CA GLY A 113 3.11 6.21 14.88
C GLY A 113 3.04 6.23 13.35
N VAL A 114 1.92 6.71 12.81
CA VAL A 114 1.63 6.62 11.37
C VAL A 114 2.49 7.58 10.55
N LEU A 115 2.61 8.83 10.97
CA LEU A 115 3.26 9.87 10.15
C LEU A 115 4.77 9.60 9.98
N PRO A 116 5.61 9.53 11.02
CA PRO A 116 7.02 9.22 10.84
C PRO A 116 7.25 7.77 10.41
N GLY A 117 6.44 6.81 10.89
CA GLY A 117 6.60 5.40 10.57
C GLY A 117 6.31 5.08 9.11
N THR A 118 5.37 5.79 8.47
CA THR A 118 4.98 5.55 7.09
C THR A 118 5.60 6.59 6.15
N PHE A 119 5.32 7.88 6.34
CA PHE A 119 5.71 8.91 5.38
C PHE A 119 7.23 9.11 5.33
N ILE A 120 7.86 9.37 6.47
CA ILE A 120 9.30 9.67 6.52
C ILE A 120 10.11 8.47 6.03
N MET A 121 9.78 7.27 6.53
CA MET A 121 10.49 6.04 6.12
C MET A 121 10.30 5.73 4.63
N SER A 122 9.08 5.88 4.11
CA SER A 122 8.82 5.65 2.67
C SER A 122 9.55 6.64 1.79
N PHE A 123 9.62 7.91 2.22
CA PHE A 123 10.38 8.94 1.51
C PHE A 123 11.86 8.58 1.43
N PHE A 124 12.48 8.21 2.55
CA PHE A 124 13.88 7.78 2.56
C PHE A 124 14.12 6.51 1.74
N LEU A 125 13.23 5.51 1.82
CA LEU A 125 13.37 4.30 1.03
C LEU A 125 13.24 4.57 -0.48
N GLY A 126 12.37 5.49 -0.88
CA GLY A 126 12.26 5.98 -2.26
C GLY A 126 13.55 6.67 -2.71
N LEU A 127 14.16 7.50 -1.86
CA LEU A 127 15.45 8.12 -2.14
C LEU A 127 16.57 7.08 -2.31
N ILE A 128 16.60 6.03 -1.48
CA ILE A 128 17.57 4.93 -1.63
C ILE A 128 17.45 4.28 -3.01
N GLY A 129 16.23 3.95 -3.45
CA GLY A 129 16.00 3.39 -4.78
C GLY A 129 16.42 4.33 -5.91
N MET A 130 16.14 5.64 -5.75
CA MET A 130 16.59 6.67 -6.69
C MET A 130 18.12 6.75 -6.78
N PHE A 131 18.82 6.82 -5.65
CA PHE A 131 20.28 6.86 -5.61
C PHE A 131 20.91 5.57 -6.15
N CYS A 132 20.35 4.40 -5.82
CA CYS A 132 20.79 3.12 -6.40
C CYS A 132 20.68 3.15 -7.93
N THR A 133 19.54 3.59 -8.46
CA THR A 133 19.35 3.72 -9.91
C THR A 133 20.33 4.70 -10.53
N ALA A 134 20.59 5.83 -9.87
CA ALA A 134 21.51 6.86 -10.36
C ALA A 134 22.99 6.44 -10.33
N ALA A 135 23.36 5.56 -9.39
CA ALA A 135 24.71 5.05 -9.24
C ALA A 135 24.99 3.83 -10.11
N THR A 136 24.05 2.87 -10.19
CA THR A 136 24.30 1.54 -10.79
C THR A 136 23.41 1.22 -11.99
N GLY A 137 22.39 2.04 -12.24
CA GLY A 137 21.38 1.78 -13.27
C GLY A 137 20.34 0.72 -12.89
N GLU A 138 20.50 0.05 -11.74
CA GLU A 138 19.53 -0.92 -11.20
C GLU A 138 18.65 -0.25 -10.14
N TRP A 139 17.34 -0.36 -10.31
CA TRP A 139 16.36 0.24 -9.40
C TRP A 139 16.12 -0.60 -8.16
N ASN A 140 16.55 -1.87 -8.17
CA ASN A 140 16.39 -2.80 -7.08
C ASN A 140 17.69 -2.93 -6.27
N PRO A 141 17.78 -2.30 -5.08
CA PRO A 141 18.99 -2.34 -4.26
C PRO A 141 19.37 -3.75 -3.83
N VAL A 142 18.42 -4.69 -3.77
CA VAL A 142 18.71 -6.06 -3.37
C VAL A 142 19.49 -6.82 -4.44
N LYS A 143 19.21 -6.56 -5.73
CA LYS A 143 20.01 -7.12 -6.81
C LYS A 143 21.43 -6.56 -6.80
N GLU A 144 21.58 -5.29 -6.44
CA GLU A 144 22.90 -4.68 -6.30
C GLU A 144 23.70 -5.38 -5.19
N ILE A 145 23.10 -5.62 -4.02
CA ILE A 145 23.79 -6.36 -2.95
C ILE A 145 24.16 -7.80 -3.36
N GLN A 146 23.34 -8.43 -4.20
CA GLN A 146 23.67 -9.73 -4.77
C GLN A 146 24.92 -9.66 -5.66
N SER A 147 25.15 -8.53 -6.35
CA SER A 147 26.34 -8.30 -7.18
C SER A 147 27.63 -8.31 -6.33
N PHE A 148 27.56 -7.88 -5.07
CA PHE A 148 28.68 -7.89 -4.12
C PHE A 148 28.96 -9.26 -3.48
N GLY A 149 28.33 -10.34 -3.96
CA GLY A 149 28.51 -11.70 -3.42
C GLY A 149 27.74 -11.98 -2.14
N LEU A 150 26.88 -11.07 -1.68
CA LEU A 150 26.09 -11.18 -0.45
C LEU A 150 24.67 -11.71 -0.70
N GLY A 151 24.56 -12.73 -1.55
CA GLY A 151 23.28 -13.31 -1.96
C GLY A 151 22.45 -13.88 -0.82
N VAL A 152 23.08 -14.55 0.16
CA VAL A 152 22.38 -15.12 1.32
C VAL A 152 21.85 -14.02 2.26
N PRO A 153 22.65 -13.02 2.69
CA PRO A 153 22.13 -11.87 3.44
C PRO A 153 21.00 -11.13 2.71
N ALA A 154 21.10 -10.93 1.40
CA ALA A 154 20.06 -10.33 0.58
C ALA A 154 18.74 -11.12 0.60
N LEU A 155 18.81 -12.46 0.52
CA LEU A 155 17.63 -13.32 0.65
C LEU A 155 16.99 -13.22 2.03
N VAL A 156 17.79 -13.28 3.11
CA VAL A 156 17.28 -13.15 4.48
C VAL A 156 16.59 -11.79 4.66
N PHE A 157 17.22 -10.73 4.17
CA PHE A 157 16.63 -9.39 4.17
C PHE A 157 15.28 -9.35 3.46
N ILE A 158 15.18 -9.92 2.25
CA ILE A 158 13.91 -9.98 1.50
C ILE A 158 12.84 -10.70 2.32
N PHE A 159 13.15 -11.86 2.91
CA PHE A 159 12.17 -12.61 3.69
C PHE A 159 11.68 -11.83 4.92
N ILE A 160 12.58 -11.13 5.60
CA ILE A 160 12.23 -10.30 6.76
C ILE A 160 11.39 -9.08 6.34
N ALA A 161 11.82 -8.38 5.28
CA ALA A 161 11.10 -7.23 4.73
C ALA A 161 9.71 -7.62 4.21
N ASN A 162 9.59 -8.78 3.58
CA ASN A 162 8.34 -9.28 3.06
C ASN A 162 7.32 -9.53 4.19
N GLY A 163 7.78 -10.07 5.32
CA GLY A 163 6.92 -10.35 6.46
C GLY A 163 6.34 -9.08 7.11
N THR A 164 7.10 -8.00 7.19
CA THR A 164 6.63 -6.76 7.87
C THR A 164 5.44 -6.13 7.15
N THR A 165 5.38 -6.23 5.82
CA THR A 165 4.27 -5.69 5.02
C THR A 165 3.17 -6.73 4.82
N ASN A 166 3.50 -7.94 4.37
CA ASN A 166 2.48 -8.90 3.94
C ASN A 166 1.64 -9.44 5.10
N PHE A 167 2.20 -9.57 6.30
CA PHE A 167 1.41 -10.03 7.44
C PHE A 167 0.29 -9.04 7.76
N ASN A 168 0.56 -7.73 7.67
CA ASN A 168 -0.42 -6.68 7.88
C ASN A 168 -1.49 -6.68 6.78
N LEU A 169 -1.07 -6.71 5.50
CA LEU A 169 -2.00 -6.74 4.37
C LEU A 169 -2.93 -7.94 4.42
N LEU A 170 -2.38 -9.12 4.75
CA LEU A 170 -3.16 -10.35 4.78
C LEU A 170 -4.06 -10.44 6.01
N TYR A 171 -3.64 -9.86 7.14
CA TYR A 171 -4.49 -9.69 8.31
C TYR A 171 -5.71 -8.81 7.99
N SER A 172 -5.50 -7.64 7.37
CA SER A 172 -6.59 -6.74 6.94
C SER A 172 -7.49 -7.37 5.89
N SER A 173 -6.92 -8.05 4.89
CA SER A 173 -7.71 -8.81 3.89
C SER A 173 -8.58 -9.87 4.57
N GLY A 174 -8.03 -10.62 5.53
CA GLY A 174 -8.78 -11.62 6.28
C GLY A 174 -9.92 -11.02 7.10
N LEU A 175 -9.72 -9.84 7.71
CA LEU A 175 -10.78 -9.10 8.39
C LEU A 175 -11.87 -8.64 7.41
N ALA A 176 -11.49 -8.07 6.27
CA ALA A 176 -12.43 -7.63 5.24
C ALA A 176 -13.31 -8.79 4.74
N VAL A 177 -12.72 -9.95 4.43
CA VAL A 177 -13.47 -11.15 4.01
C VAL A 177 -14.36 -11.67 5.15
N THR A 178 -13.92 -11.58 6.40
CA THR A 178 -14.74 -11.96 7.57
C THR A 178 -15.95 -11.05 7.75
N ASN A 179 -15.84 -9.76 7.44
CA ASN A 179 -16.98 -8.85 7.46
C ASN A 179 -18.02 -9.17 6.38
N ILE A 180 -17.59 -9.71 5.24
CA ILE A 180 -18.49 -10.17 4.16
C ILE A 180 -19.12 -11.53 4.51
N PHE A 181 -18.31 -12.46 5.03
CA PHE A 181 -18.71 -13.83 5.36
C PHE A 181 -18.53 -14.12 6.86
N PRO A 182 -19.38 -13.55 7.74
CA PRO A 182 -19.19 -13.61 9.19
C PRO A 182 -19.39 -15.02 9.78
N LYS A 183 -20.04 -15.92 9.03
CA LYS A 183 -20.23 -17.33 9.42
C LYS A 183 -18.96 -18.17 9.31
N ILE A 184 -17.94 -17.68 8.60
CA ILE A 184 -16.67 -18.39 8.41
C ILE A 184 -15.65 -17.87 9.43
N SER A 185 -14.92 -18.78 10.07
CA SER A 185 -13.86 -18.41 11.02
C SER A 185 -12.76 -17.58 10.36
N ARG A 186 -12.32 -16.49 11.02
CA ARG A 186 -11.30 -15.54 10.53
C ARG A 186 -10.09 -16.20 9.88
N TRP A 187 -9.53 -17.24 10.51
CA TRP A 187 -8.32 -17.88 10.00
C TRP A 187 -8.51 -18.52 8.62
N LYS A 188 -9.71 -19.05 8.32
CA LYS A 188 -10.06 -19.60 7.00
C LYS A 188 -10.16 -18.47 5.97
N ASN A 189 -10.77 -17.34 6.34
CA ASN A 189 -10.88 -16.17 5.47
C ASN A 189 -9.50 -15.56 5.13
N THR A 190 -8.60 -15.50 6.12
CA THR A 190 -7.19 -15.13 5.92
C THR A 190 -6.48 -16.11 5.00
N LEU A 191 -6.68 -17.43 5.18
CA LEU A 191 -6.07 -18.45 4.34
C LEU A 191 -6.55 -18.36 2.89
N VAL A 192 -7.86 -18.17 2.66
CA VAL A 192 -8.42 -17.96 1.30
C VAL A 192 -7.81 -16.72 0.64
N SER A 193 -7.67 -15.62 1.39
CA SER A 193 -6.99 -14.42 0.88
C SER A 193 -5.53 -14.71 0.50
N GLY A 194 -4.83 -15.54 1.29
CA GLY A 194 -3.44 -15.89 1.05
C GLY A 194 -3.25 -16.78 -0.16
N ILE A 195 -4.15 -17.75 -0.35
CA ILE A 195 -4.21 -18.59 -1.55
C ILE A 195 -4.47 -17.73 -2.79
N ALA A 196 -5.44 -16.82 -2.73
CA ALA A 196 -5.75 -15.93 -3.85
C ALA A 196 -4.56 -15.02 -4.21
N GLY A 197 -3.92 -14.40 -3.20
CA GLY A 197 -2.73 -13.57 -3.43
C GLY A 197 -1.56 -14.36 -4.00
N THR A 198 -1.32 -15.57 -3.51
CA THR A 198 -0.25 -16.45 -4.01
C THR A 198 -0.54 -16.91 -5.44
N ALA A 199 -1.80 -17.22 -5.76
CA ALA A 199 -2.20 -17.57 -7.13
C ALA A 199 -1.96 -16.42 -8.10
N LEU A 200 -2.31 -15.18 -7.73
CA LEU A 200 -2.02 -13.99 -8.52
C LEU A 200 -0.52 -13.77 -8.71
N ALA A 201 0.28 -13.99 -7.66
CA ALA A 201 1.75 -13.91 -7.76
C ALA A 201 2.31 -14.97 -8.72
N VAL A 202 1.81 -16.20 -8.69
CA VAL A 202 2.19 -17.26 -9.64
C VAL A 202 1.80 -16.90 -11.09
N MET A 203 0.69 -16.20 -11.27
CA MET A 203 0.23 -15.72 -12.58
C MET A 203 1.05 -14.54 -13.15
N GLY A 204 2.02 -14.01 -12.39
CA GLY A 204 2.89 -12.95 -12.89
C GLY A 204 2.32 -11.54 -12.72
N ILE A 205 1.47 -11.32 -11.70
CA ILE A 205 0.82 -10.02 -11.47
C ILE A 205 1.81 -8.85 -11.33
N GLU A 206 3.06 -9.11 -10.92
CA GLU A 206 4.13 -8.12 -10.81
C GLU A 206 4.47 -7.44 -12.14
N GLN A 207 4.20 -8.12 -13.26
CA GLN A 207 4.46 -7.59 -14.61
C GLN A 207 3.53 -6.43 -14.96
N HIS A 208 2.39 -6.34 -14.27
CA HIS A 208 1.37 -5.31 -14.44
C HIS A 208 1.32 -4.34 -13.26
N LEU A 209 2.41 -4.22 -12.48
CA LEU A 209 2.42 -3.41 -11.28
C LEU A 209 1.97 -1.96 -11.54
N GLN A 210 2.49 -1.31 -12.59
CA GLN A 210 2.09 0.07 -12.91
C GLN A 210 0.60 0.20 -13.26
N ASP A 211 0.06 -0.76 -14.02
CA ASP A 211 -1.35 -0.80 -14.40
C ASP A 211 -2.23 -0.98 -13.16
N ILE A 212 -1.83 -1.87 -12.25
CA ILE A 212 -2.54 -2.16 -11.00
C ILE A 212 -2.52 -0.94 -10.09
N LEU A 213 -1.36 -0.31 -9.88
CA LEU A 213 -1.26 0.90 -9.05
C LEU A 213 -2.11 2.03 -9.63
N SER A 214 -2.08 2.24 -10.95
CA SER A 214 -2.92 3.23 -11.63
C SER A 214 -4.42 2.91 -11.49
N PHE A 215 -4.79 1.63 -11.56
CA PHE A 215 -6.17 1.18 -11.36
C PHE A 215 -6.63 1.39 -9.92
N LEU A 216 -5.79 1.06 -8.94
CA LEU A 216 -6.07 1.29 -7.51
C LEU A 216 -6.26 2.78 -7.22
N ALA A 217 -5.40 3.63 -7.77
CA ALA A 217 -5.53 5.08 -7.66
C ALA A 217 -6.87 5.58 -8.24
N LEU A 218 -7.24 5.15 -9.46
CA LEU A 218 -8.51 5.52 -10.08
C LEU A 218 -9.72 5.06 -9.25
N LEU A 219 -9.69 3.84 -8.72
CA LEU A 219 -10.84 3.23 -8.05
C LEU A 219 -11.02 3.73 -6.61
N PHE A 220 -9.93 3.78 -5.84
CA PHE A 220 -10.01 4.02 -4.39
C PHE A 220 -9.88 5.49 -4.00
N SER A 221 -9.30 6.36 -4.86
CA SER A 221 -9.23 7.80 -4.54
C SER A 221 -10.60 8.45 -4.41
N PRO A 222 -11.59 8.17 -5.29
CA PRO A 222 -12.95 8.62 -5.10
C PRO A 222 -13.59 8.11 -3.79
N VAL A 223 -13.32 6.87 -3.41
CA VAL A 223 -13.83 6.27 -2.16
C VAL A 223 -13.28 7.01 -0.94
N LEU A 224 -11.97 7.29 -0.94
CA LEU A 224 -11.31 8.06 0.11
C LEU A 224 -11.90 9.47 0.23
N GLY A 225 -12.19 10.12 -0.90
CA GLY A 225 -12.83 11.45 -0.91
C GLY A 225 -14.20 11.45 -0.21
N VAL A 226 -15.07 10.50 -0.54
CA VAL A 226 -16.38 10.35 0.12
C VAL A 226 -16.22 10.05 1.61
N LEU A 227 -15.31 9.16 1.98
CA LEU A 227 -15.05 8.79 3.37
C LEU A 227 -14.60 9.99 4.20
N LEU A 228 -13.65 10.78 3.68
CA LEU A 228 -13.16 11.99 4.34
C LEU A 228 -14.30 13.01 4.51
N MET A 229 -15.08 13.25 3.46
CA MET A 229 -16.19 14.20 3.54
C MET A 229 -17.27 13.76 4.52
N ASP A 230 -17.67 12.48 4.52
CA ASP A 230 -18.63 11.98 5.50
C ASP A 230 -18.10 12.12 6.94
N PHE A 231 -16.81 11.87 7.16
CA PHE A 231 -16.17 12.02 8.45
C PHE A 231 -16.18 13.48 8.96
N PHE A 232 -15.82 14.45 8.10
CA PHE A 232 -15.80 15.87 8.46
C PHE A 232 -17.20 16.47 8.61
N ILE A 233 -18.15 16.15 7.72
CA ILE A 233 -19.53 16.68 7.77
C ILE A 233 -20.26 16.21 9.03
N ASN A 234 -20.12 14.93 9.39
CA ASN A 234 -20.78 14.38 10.58
C ASN A 234 -20.07 14.76 11.89
N ASN A 235 -19.10 15.69 11.82
CA ASN A 235 -18.41 16.31 12.95
C ASN A 235 -17.86 15.30 13.97
N ARG A 236 -17.42 14.12 13.50
CA ARG A 236 -16.89 13.05 14.35
C ARG A 236 -15.59 13.44 15.08
N LEU A 237 -14.97 14.55 14.67
CA LEU A 237 -13.86 15.19 15.37
C LEU A 237 -14.25 15.79 16.73
N SER A 238 -15.53 16.12 16.93
CA SER A 238 -16.04 16.69 18.19
C SER A 238 -16.18 15.65 19.31
N GLY A 239 -15.84 14.38 19.06
CA GLY A 239 -15.98 13.29 20.06
C GLY A 239 -17.42 12.92 20.40
N GLN A 240 -18.42 13.54 19.75
CA GLN A 240 -19.81 13.12 19.87
C GLN A 240 -19.98 11.84 19.05
N GLU A 241 -20.01 10.71 19.74
CA GLU A 241 -20.51 9.46 19.18
C GLU A 241 -21.98 9.69 18.83
N THR A 242 -22.24 10.10 17.59
CA THR A 242 -23.59 10.00 17.06
C THR A 242 -23.89 8.51 16.97
N PRO A 243 -24.91 7.99 17.69
CA PRO A 243 -25.29 6.60 17.56
C PRO A 243 -25.49 6.35 16.07
N ALA A 244 -24.75 5.37 15.52
CA ALA A 244 -24.83 5.07 14.10
C ALA A 244 -26.31 4.86 13.78
N LYS A 245 -26.92 5.80 13.03
CA LYS A 245 -28.25 5.60 12.47
C LYS A 245 -28.24 4.21 11.87
N SER A 246 -29.27 3.41 12.17
CA SER A 246 -29.38 2.01 11.74
C SER A 246 -28.77 1.88 10.34
N PRO A 247 -27.77 1.00 10.14
CA PRO A 247 -26.97 1.02 8.94
C PRO A 247 -27.92 0.93 7.75
N GLN A 248 -28.10 2.04 7.04
CA GLN A 248 -28.83 2.01 5.78
C GLN A 248 -28.08 1.00 4.93
N LYS A 249 -28.79 0.01 4.39
CA LYS A 249 -28.17 -1.07 3.61
C LYS A 249 -27.34 -0.52 2.45
N LEU A 250 -27.62 0.70 1.98
CA LEU A 250 -26.84 1.38 0.95
C LEU A 250 -26.86 2.91 1.12
N ASN A 251 -25.69 3.54 1.15
CA ASN A 251 -25.52 5.00 1.07
C ASN A 251 -25.52 5.43 -0.42
N ILE A 252 -26.71 5.67 -0.98
CA ILE A 252 -26.89 6.06 -2.39
C ILE A 252 -26.08 7.32 -2.74
N PRO A 253 -26.09 8.41 -1.93
CA PRO A 253 -25.27 9.59 -2.20
C PRO A 253 -23.77 9.28 -2.31
N GLY A 254 -23.27 8.42 -1.42
CA GLY A 254 -21.88 7.97 -1.45
C GLY A 254 -21.55 7.22 -2.73
N PHE A 255 -22.44 6.31 -3.16
CA PHE A 255 -22.26 5.54 -4.38
C PHE A 255 -22.25 6.44 -5.64
N ILE A 256 -23.19 7.38 -5.75
CA ILE A 256 -23.24 8.36 -6.85
C ILE A 256 -21.97 9.21 -6.88
N ALA A 257 -21.50 9.68 -5.72
CA ALA A 257 -20.29 10.48 -5.62
C ALA A 257 -19.03 9.71 -6.04
N ILE A 258 -18.90 8.43 -5.66
CA ILE A 258 -17.81 7.56 -6.11
C ILE A 258 -17.84 7.39 -7.64
N LEU A 259 -18.99 7.05 -8.21
CA LEU A 259 -19.13 6.89 -9.67
C LEU A 259 -18.78 8.18 -10.42
N THR A 260 -19.26 9.31 -9.91
CA THR A 260 -18.93 10.63 -10.46
C THR A 260 -17.43 10.87 -10.44
N GLY A 261 -16.75 10.56 -9.33
CA GLY A 261 -15.31 10.69 -9.21
C GLY A 261 -14.53 9.83 -10.22
N ILE A 262 -14.94 8.57 -10.40
CA ILE A 262 -14.32 7.67 -11.39
C ILE A 262 -14.52 8.19 -12.81
N VAL A 263 -15.73 8.64 -13.16
CA VAL A 263 -16.05 9.17 -14.50
C VAL A 263 -15.24 10.43 -14.79
N VAL A 264 -15.18 11.37 -13.84
CA VAL A 264 -14.41 12.61 -13.99
C VAL A 264 -12.92 12.32 -14.13
N ALA A 265 -12.35 11.49 -13.25
CA ALA A 265 -10.94 11.12 -13.28
C ALA A 265 -10.54 10.42 -14.59
N ARG A 266 -11.45 9.60 -15.16
CA ARG A 266 -11.20 8.91 -16.43
C ARG A 266 -11.41 9.80 -17.66
N GLY A 267 -12.30 10.78 -17.58
CA GLY A 267 -12.58 11.74 -18.66
C GLY A 267 -11.55 12.87 -18.76
N LEU A 268 -10.88 13.20 -17.65
CA LEU A 268 -9.83 14.21 -17.64
C LEU A 268 -8.48 13.68 -18.14
N PRO A 269 -7.63 14.54 -18.71
CA PRO A 269 -6.31 14.13 -19.12
C PRO A 269 -5.44 13.68 -17.94
N LYS A 270 -4.67 12.59 -18.12
CA LYS A 270 -3.83 11.99 -17.06
C LYS A 270 -2.82 12.95 -16.43
N TYR A 271 -2.45 14.04 -17.11
CA TYR A 271 -1.56 15.06 -16.56
C TYR A 271 -2.22 16.00 -15.53
N TRP A 272 -3.47 15.75 -15.13
CA TRP A 272 -4.13 16.41 -14.00
C TRP A 272 -4.07 15.58 -12.70
N GLY A 273 -3.56 14.35 -12.76
CA GLY A 273 -3.57 13.41 -11.64
C GLY A 273 -4.94 12.73 -11.50
N THR A 274 -5.00 11.46 -11.89
CA THR A 274 -6.22 10.64 -11.87
C THR A 274 -6.75 10.49 -10.44
N SER A 275 -5.85 10.26 -9.49
CA SER A 275 -6.17 10.12 -8.07
C SER A 275 -6.73 11.40 -7.47
N VAL A 276 -6.04 12.53 -7.70
CA VAL A 276 -6.40 13.83 -7.14
C VAL A 276 -7.74 14.30 -7.69
N THR A 277 -7.92 14.23 -9.02
CA THR A 277 -9.18 14.62 -9.66
C THR A 277 -10.35 13.74 -9.20
N GLY A 278 -10.15 12.42 -9.09
CA GLY A 278 -11.16 11.49 -8.60
C GLY A 278 -11.56 11.75 -7.14
N LEU A 279 -10.58 12.03 -6.27
CA LEU A 279 -10.81 12.35 -4.86
C LEU A 279 -11.57 13.66 -4.70
N LEU A 280 -11.15 14.73 -5.39
CA LEU A 280 -11.76 16.05 -5.24
C LEU A 280 -13.19 16.09 -5.80
N SER A 281 -13.40 15.48 -6.98
CA SER A 281 -14.72 15.44 -7.61
C SER A 281 -15.72 14.59 -6.83
N SER A 282 -15.32 13.44 -6.28
CA SER A 282 -16.19 12.64 -5.42
C SER A 282 -16.51 13.36 -4.11
N SER A 283 -15.51 14.01 -3.50
CA SER A 283 -15.68 14.80 -2.28
C SER A 283 -16.71 15.90 -2.47
N LEU A 284 -16.55 16.69 -3.54
CA LEU A 284 -17.46 17.78 -3.87
C LEU A 284 -18.87 17.27 -4.19
N CYS A 285 -18.99 16.22 -5.00
CA CYS A 285 -20.28 15.61 -5.33
C CYS A 285 -21.01 15.14 -4.06
N TYR A 286 -20.29 14.47 -3.17
CA TYR A 286 -20.86 13.97 -1.91
C TYR A 286 -21.36 15.12 -1.02
N LEU A 287 -20.55 16.17 -0.84
CA LEU A 287 -20.92 17.37 -0.10
C LEU A 287 -22.22 17.99 -0.63
N LEU A 288 -22.32 18.17 -1.95
CA LEU A 288 -23.50 18.77 -2.59
C LEU A 288 -24.75 17.91 -2.41
N LEU A 289 -24.64 16.59 -2.58
CA LEU A 289 -25.76 15.66 -2.38
C LEU A 289 -26.26 15.67 -0.93
N LYS A 290 -25.35 15.67 0.04
CA LYS A 290 -25.66 15.76 1.47
C LYS A 290 -26.37 17.06 1.82
N ALA A 291 -25.84 18.20 1.34
CA ALA A 291 -26.44 19.51 1.56
C ALA A 291 -27.86 19.62 0.96
N ALA A 292 -28.07 19.04 -0.23
CA ALA A 292 -29.39 19.01 -0.87
C ALA A 292 -30.40 18.14 -0.08
N LEU A 293 -29.96 17.00 0.43
CA LEU A 293 -30.78 16.10 1.26
C LEU A 293 -31.17 16.75 2.60
N ASP A 294 -30.22 17.38 3.28
CA ASP A 294 -30.48 18.06 4.55
C ASP A 294 -31.46 19.24 4.37
N LYS A 295 -31.36 19.97 3.25
CA LYS A 295 -32.33 21.02 2.91
C LYS A 295 -33.73 20.44 2.68
N LYS A 296 -33.84 19.31 1.98
CA LYS A 296 -35.12 18.64 1.72
C LYS A 296 -35.79 18.16 3.02
N LEU A 297 -35.01 17.62 3.95
CA LEU A 297 -35.51 17.19 5.27
C LEU A 297 -35.99 18.34 6.15
N LYS A 298 -35.40 19.54 6.02
CA LYS A 298 -35.84 20.74 6.76
C LYS A 298 -37.10 21.40 6.17
N MET A 299 -37.47 21.06 4.94
CA MET A 299 -38.66 21.57 4.25
C MET A 299 -39.88 20.63 4.37
N GLN A 300 -39.70 19.46 4.99
CA GLN A 300 -40.76 18.50 5.34
C GLN A 300 -41.07 18.61 6.83
#